data_AF-A0A417ZD87-F1
#
_entry.id   AF-A0A417ZD87-F1
#
_cell.length_a   1.000
_cell.length_b   1.000
_cell.length_c   1.000
_cell.angle_alpha   90.00
_cell.angle_beta   90.00
_cell.angle_gamma   90.00
#
_symmetry.space_group_name_H-M   'P 1'
#
loop_
_entity.id
_entity.type
_entity.pdbx_description
1 polymer ?
#
loop_
_entity_poly.entity_id
_entity_poly.type
_entity_poly.pdbx_seq_one_letter_code
_entity_poly.pdbx_strand_id
1 'polypeptide(L)'
;MGKSLYSDTPLDINNLQQYEVDHILPQSYIKDNSLENKALVLKSENQHKLDNLLLDDQIINQNQHRWEQMYKWGLMGPKKFFNLTRREIKTGNKKGFINRQLVETRQIIKNVATIFDNYFQNDNTQVVAIKAQTSSELRHKFNFYKNRKINDFHHAHDAYLANIVGTYLLKQYPDLESEIILNNYTKFIDQVKQVMRVETDKRKKELAANSSFLLHNIEDNQALADENGEIIWPADQIQTIRQVLSYKQVNVTRKTEFNHGPFYNETLYAPGAKNDLIAQKQDRNPVIYGEYTGTQSSYSVLVKIDDKKIRLVGIPVYVDKLIQEQKVNLDDWLHDNVKHKKSLQVILTKVPKYQVVWSKEVGRLCLSSATEIQNFQQLVLSSKSYEFLTRTDQKNAVAEAIIKDMDYSFIDVYQEILDLMNKYYPFYKNDYYKLKNNFLIFKNCSINKQLLIIDQLLITLHANGSNGNLKKLEYGNINSERFGRKNKKNYDWSDTYFIYASPTGLFEKRVLIK
;
A
#
# COMPACT_ATOMS: atom_id res chain seq x y z
N MET A 1 12.62 -30.24 -10.61
CA MET A 1 12.48 -31.68 -10.92
C MET A 1 11.05 -32.11 -11.24
N GLY A 2 10.06 -31.20 -11.38
CA GLY A 2 8.72 -31.55 -11.91
C GLY A 2 8.02 -32.70 -11.19
N LYS A 3 8.18 -32.81 -9.88
CA LYS A 3 7.68 -33.93 -9.06
C LYS A 3 7.18 -33.42 -7.71
N SER A 4 6.22 -34.11 -7.11
CA SER A 4 5.73 -33.82 -5.75
C SER A 4 6.88 -33.86 -4.75
N LEU A 5 6.86 -32.93 -3.80
CA LEU A 5 7.85 -32.92 -2.73
C LEU A 5 7.65 -34.06 -1.72
N TYR A 6 6.46 -34.67 -1.63
CA TYR A 6 6.17 -35.73 -0.65
C TYR A 6 6.19 -37.14 -1.23
N SER A 7 5.77 -37.36 -2.48
CA SER A 7 5.73 -38.71 -3.07
C SER A 7 6.72 -38.97 -4.19
N ASP A 8 7.44 -37.95 -4.66
CA ASP A 8 8.24 -38.01 -5.90
C ASP A 8 7.43 -38.31 -7.17
N THR A 9 6.09 -38.24 -7.10
CA THR A 9 5.21 -38.44 -8.26
C THR A 9 5.37 -37.28 -9.26
N PRO A 10 5.52 -37.54 -10.57
CA PRO A 10 5.61 -36.49 -11.58
C PRO A 10 4.43 -35.51 -11.56
N LEU A 11 4.73 -34.23 -11.73
CA LEU A 11 3.78 -33.13 -11.83
C LEU A 11 3.79 -32.57 -13.24
N ASP A 12 2.62 -32.40 -13.82
CA ASP A 12 2.44 -31.78 -15.13
C ASP A 12 2.42 -30.24 -14.99
N ILE A 13 3.39 -29.59 -15.64
CA ILE A 13 3.52 -28.13 -15.63
C ILE A 13 2.32 -27.43 -16.28
N ASN A 14 1.59 -28.10 -17.17
CA ASN A 14 0.41 -27.53 -17.82
C ASN A 14 -0.85 -27.61 -16.94
N ASN A 15 -0.81 -28.38 -15.85
CA ASN A 15 -1.95 -28.67 -14.99
C ASN A 15 -1.71 -28.32 -13.52
N LEU A 16 -0.93 -27.27 -13.25
CA LEU A 16 -0.59 -26.84 -11.88
C LEU A 16 -1.80 -26.55 -10.97
N GLN A 17 -2.96 -26.23 -11.53
CA GLN A 17 -4.19 -25.97 -10.78
C GLN A 17 -4.74 -27.21 -10.04
N GLN A 18 -4.32 -28.42 -10.44
CA GLN A 18 -4.73 -29.67 -9.80
C GLN A 18 -3.93 -29.99 -8.52
N TYR A 19 -2.85 -29.25 -8.28
CA TYR A 19 -1.93 -29.45 -7.16
C TYR A 19 -2.13 -28.39 -6.08
N GLU A 20 -1.62 -28.67 -4.88
CA GLU A 20 -1.73 -27.76 -3.74
C GLU A 20 -0.35 -27.33 -3.25
N VAL A 21 -0.29 -26.11 -2.71
CA VAL A 21 0.90 -25.59 -2.04
C VAL A 21 0.71 -25.77 -0.54
N ASP A 22 1.31 -26.83 0.01
CA ASP A 22 1.30 -27.09 1.44
C ASP A 22 2.33 -26.23 2.19
N HIS A 23 2.05 -25.94 3.45
CA HIS A 23 2.99 -25.34 4.39
C HIS A 23 3.61 -26.45 5.25
N ILE A 24 4.91 -26.72 5.08
CA ILE A 24 5.63 -27.83 5.73
C ILE A 24 5.38 -27.78 7.25
N LEU A 25 5.68 -26.64 7.87
CA LEU A 25 5.15 -26.29 9.19
C LEU A 25 3.81 -25.57 9.01
N PRO A 26 2.71 -26.05 9.61
CA PRO A 26 1.38 -25.50 9.38
C PRO A 26 1.26 -24.03 9.81
N GLN A 27 0.39 -23.29 9.13
CA GLN A 27 0.19 -21.87 9.39
C GLN A 27 -0.42 -21.55 10.76
N SER A 28 -1.10 -22.52 11.38
CA SER A 28 -1.58 -22.41 12.76
C SER A 28 -0.42 -22.33 13.76
N TYR A 29 0.77 -22.80 13.40
CA TYR A 29 1.97 -22.77 14.24
C TYR A 29 2.97 -21.69 13.85
N ILE A 30 3.19 -21.46 12.55
CA ILE A 30 4.10 -20.43 12.08
C ILE A 30 3.59 -19.84 10.77
N LYS A 31 3.40 -18.52 10.75
CA LYS A 31 3.00 -17.79 9.55
C LYS A 31 4.24 -17.51 8.67
N ASP A 32 4.79 -18.55 8.07
CA ASP A 32 5.92 -18.47 7.15
C ASP A 32 5.48 -18.80 5.72
N ASN A 33 5.39 -17.75 4.88
CA ASN A 33 4.98 -17.84 3.49
C ASN A 33 6.15 -17.93 2.50
N SER A 34 7.38 -18.06 2.99
CA SER A 34 8.58 -18.22 2.15
C SER A 34 8.61 -19.58 1.45
N LEU A 35 9.40 -19.68 0.39
CA LEU A 35 9.66 -20.97 -0.29
C LEU A 35 10.29 -22.01 0.64
N GLU A 36 10.93 -21.56 1.73
CA GLU A 36 11.55 -22.42 2.75
C GLU A 36 10.52 -23.17 3.62
N ASN A 37 9.25 -22.78 3.58
CA ASN A 37 8.17 -23.46 4.29
C ASN A 37 7.05 -23.94 3.36
N LYS A 38 7.22 -23.86 2.04
CA LYS A 38 6.20 -24.26 1.05
C LYS A 38 6.60 -25.49 0.26
N ALA A 39 5.66 -26.39 0.02
CA ALA A 39 5.84 -27.59 -0.78
C ALA A 39 4.76 -27.67 -1.86
N LEU A 40 5.14 -27.95 -3.11
CA LEU A 40 4.16 -28.28 -4.16
C LEU A 40 3.91 -29.79 -4.12
N VAL A 41 2.67 -30.19 -3.88
CA VAL A 41 2.27 -31.56 -3.55
C VAL A 41 0.95 -31.92 -4.22
N LEU A 42 0.63 -33.21 -4.27
CA LEU A 42 -0.69 -33.66 -4.69
C LEU A 42 -1.73 -33.23 -3.64
N LYS A 43 -2.96 -32.98 -4.08
CA LYS A 43 -4.07 -32.59 -3.20
C LYS A 43 -4.35 -33.61 -2.09
N SER A 44 -4.28 -34.90 -2.41
CA SER A 44 -4.44 -35.99 -1.43
C SER A 44 -3.35 -35.98 -0.36
N GLU A 45 -2.12 -35.62 -0.70
CA GLU A 45 -0.98 -35.58 0.24
C GLU A 45 -1.16 -34.46 1.27
N ASN A 46 -1.56 -33.28 0.80
CA ASN A 46 -1.85 -32.14 1.68
C ASN A 46 -3.02 -32.45 2.63
N GLN A 47 -4.08 -33.06 2.11
CA GLN A 47 -5.25 -33.46 2.89
C GLN A 47 -4.94 -34.55 3.93
N HIS A 48 -3.98 -35.44 3.66
CA HIS A 48 -3.55 -36.47 4.61
C HIS A 48 -2.73 -35.88 5.75
N LYS A 49 -1.81 -34.95 5.42
CA LYS A 49 -0.95 -34.28 6.40
C LYS A 49 -1.74 -33.39 7.38
N LEU A 50 -2.77 -32.69 6.90
CA LEU A 50 -3.54 -31.70 7.69
C LEU A 50 -2.59 -30.71 8.41
N ASP A 51 -2.92 -30.33 9.65
CA ASP A 51 -2.12 -29.45 10.51
C ASP A 51 -1.10 -30.22 11.38
N ASN A 52 -0.65 -31.39 10.93
CA ASN A 52 0.43 -32.08 11.62
C ASN A 52 1.75 -31.32 11.44
N LEU A 53 2.46 -31.14 12.55
CA LEU A 53 3.75 -30.44 12.58
C LEU A 53 4.90 -31.27 12.00
N LEU A 54 4.74 -32.58 11.95
CA LEU A 54 5.74 -33.53 11.47
C LEU A 54 5.17 -34.24 10.25
N LEU A 55 6.05 -34.55 9.31
CA LEU A 55 5.73 -35.48 8.22
C LEU A 55 5.78 -36.90 8.76
N ASP A 56 4.96 -37.78 8.17
CA ASP A 56 4.99 -39.19 8.49
C ASP A 56 6.36 -39.79 8.18
N ASP A 57 6.82 -40.68 9.05
CA ASP A 57 8.17 -41.24 8.96
C ASP A 57 8.44 -41.94 7.62
N GLN A 58 7.39 -42.52 7.02
CA GLN A 58 7.44 -43.15 5.70
C GLN A 58 7.77 -42.15 4.60
N ILE A 59 7.14 -40.95 4.61
CA ILE A 59 7.41 -39.88 3.64
C ILE A 59 8.87 -39.44 3.76
N ILE A 60 9.35 -39.23 4.99
CA ILE A 60 10.74 -38.80 5.23
C ILE A 60 11.71 -39.88 4.74
N ASN A 61 11.49 -41.15 5.10
CA ASN A 61 12.36 -42.26 4.70
C ASN A 61 12.46 -42.41 3.17
N GLN A 62 11.34 -42.28 2.45
CA GLN A 62 11.31 -42.38 0.99
C GLN A 62 12.07 -41.25 0.30
N ASN A 63 12.11 -40.06 0.91
CA ASN A 63 12.63 -38.85 0.27
C ASN A 63 13.97 -38.36 0.83
N GLN A 64 14.49 -38.95 1.91
CA GLN A 64 15.70 -38.50 2.60
C GLN A 64 16.86 -38.22 1.64
N HIS A 65 17.24 -39.22 0.83
CA HIS A 65 18.34 -39.07 -0.12
C HIS A 65 18.06 -37.99 -1.17
N ARG A 66 16.82 -37.94 -1.68
CA ARG A 66 16.40 -36.95 -2.67
C ARG A 66 16.49 -35.52 -2.12
N TRP A 67 15.99 -35.29 -0.92
CA TRP A 67 16.03 -33.98 -0.28
C TRP A 67 17.46 -33.57 0.08
N GLU A 68 18.33 -34.51 0.48
CA GLU A 68 19.75 -34.24 0.68
C GLU A 68 20.43 -33.78 -0.62
N GLN A 69 20.13 -34.42 -1.76
CA GLN A 69 20.66 -33.99 -3.05
C GLN A 69 20.13 -32.61 -3.45
N MET A 70 18.82 -32.36 -3.27
CA MET A 70 18.23 -31.05 -3.52
C MET A 70 18.87 -29.94 -2.67
N TYR A 71 19.17 -30.25 -1.40
CA TYR A 71 19.89 -29.34 -0.51
C TYR A 71 21.32 -29.06 -1.01
N LYS A 72 22.07 -30.11 -1.35
CA LYS A 72 23.44 -29.98 -1.89
C LYS A 72 23.49 -29.20 -3.20
N TRP A 73 22.48 -29.34 -4.05
CA TRP A 73 22.38 -28.60 -5.31
C TRP A 73 21.84 -27.17 -5.16
N GLY A 74 21.53 -26.73 -3.94
CA GLY A 74 20.98 -25.39 -3.68
C GLY A 74 19.53 -25.20 -4.17
N LEU A 75 18.81 -26.30 -4.47
CA LEU A 75 17.38 -26.27 -4.80
C LEU A 75 16.49 -26.17 -3.56
N MET A 76 17.07 -26.37 -2.38
CA MET A 76 16.41 -26.34 -1.09
C MET A 76 17.35 -25.67 -0.08
N GLY A 77 16.86 -24.71 0.69
CA GLY A 77 17.64 -24.12 1.77
C GLY A 77 17.70 -25.00 3.03
N PRO A 78 18.59 -24.67 3.98
CA PRO A 78 18.81 -25.47 5.18
C PRO A 78 17.58 -25.55 6.08
N LYS A 79 16.79 -24.46 6.13
CA LYS A 79 15.58 -24.40 6.96
C LYS A 79 14.52 -25.36 6.44
N LYS A 80 14.30 -25.37 5.12
CA LYS A 80 13.37 -26.29 4.47
C LYS A 80 13.78 -27.75 4.68
N PHE A 81 15.05 -28.06 4.43
CA PHE A 81 15.59 -29.41 4.61
C PHE A 81 15.41 -29.90 6.05
N PHE A 82 15.77 -29.08 7.04
CA PHE A 82 15.63 -29.43 8.45
C PHE A 82 14.17 -29.60 8.90
N ASN A 83 13.23 -28.82 8.33
CA ASN A 83 11.81 -28.98 8.65
C ASN A 83 11.22 -30.25 8.02
N LEU A 84 11.60 -30.59 6.80
CA LEU A 84 11.14 -31.81 6.10
C LEU A 84 11.66 -33.09 6.78
N THR A 85 12.88 -33.07 7.31
CA THR A 85 13.54 -34.24 7.91
C THR A 85 13.34 -34.36 9.42
N ARG A 86 12.53 -33.48 10.01
CA ARG A 86 12.32 -33.44 11.46
C ARG A 86 11.47 -34.63 11.92
N ARG A 87 11.95 -35.36 12.92
CA ARG A 87 11.27 -36.51 13.55
C ARG A 87 10.61 -36.20 14.88
N GLU A 88 11.05 -35.14 15.56
CA GLU A 88 10.57 -34.80 16.90
C GLU A 88 10.47 -33.29 17.13
N ILE A 89 9.60 -32.89 18.07
CA ILE A 89 9.39 -31.49 18.45
C ILE A 89 9.66 -31.34 19.94
N LYS A 90 10.89 -30.92 20.26
CA LYS A 90 11.27 -30.56 21.61
C LYS A 90 10.50 -29.32 22.09
N THR A 91 10.30 -29.20 23.40
CA THR A 91 9.71 -28.02 24.05
C THR A 91 10.44 -26.72 23.71
N GLY A 92 11.78 -26.74 23.60
CA GLY A 92 12.57 -25.59 23.14
C GLY A 92 12.22 -25.14 21.71
N ASN A 93 11.85 -26.07 20.81
CA ASN A 93 11.41 -25.72 19.47
C ASN A 93 10.07 -24.96 19.50
N LYS A 94 9.14 -25.38 20.38
CA LYS A 94 7.85 -24.70 20.59
C LYS A 94 8.06 -23.28 21.13
N LYS A 95 8.87 -23.12 22.18
CA LYS A 95 9.24 -21.78 22.71
C LYS A 95 9.85 -20.91 21.62
N GLY A 96 10.78 -21.45 20.83
CA GLY A 96 11.39 -20.74 19.70
C GLY A 96 10.40 -20.35 18.58
N PHE A 97 9.31 -21.10 18.38
CA PHE A 97 8.25 -20.74 17.44
C PHE A 97 7.34 -19.63 17.98
N ILE A 98 7.00 -19.67 19.27
CA ILE A 98 6.19 -18.64 19.93
C ILE A 98 6.97 -17.33 20.01
N ASN A 99 8.22 -17.37 20.44
CA ASN A 99 9.09 -16.19 20.51
C ASN A 99 9.28 -15.58 19.11
N ARG A 100 9.34 -16.40 18.06
CA ARG A 100 9.37 -15.91 16.67
C ARG A 100 8.06 -15.29 16.21
N GLN A 101 6.94 -15.47 16.90
CA GLN A 101 5.69 -14.78 16.60
C GLN A 101 5.56 -13.48 17.40
N LEU A 102 6.06 -13.47 18.64
CA LEU A 102 6.02 -12.31 19.54
C LEU A 102 7.10 -11.27 19.22
N VAL A 103 8.35 -11.70 19.03
CA VAL A 103 9.54 -10.83 19.02
C VAL A 103 9.93 -10.44 17.61
N GLU A 104 10.04 -9.13 17.36
CA GLU A 104 10.61 -8.62 16.11
C GLU A 104 12.13 -8.90 16.05
N THR A 105 12.53 -9.64 15.02
CA THR A 105 13.92 -10.13 14.89
C THR A 105 14.69 -9.42 13.78
N ARG A 106 14.03 -8.62 12.94
CA ARG A 106 14.69 -7.92 11.83
C ARG A 106 15.61 -6.83 12.34
N GLN A 107 16.89 -6.90 11.96
CA GLN A 107 17.92 -5.96 12.42
C GLN A 107 17.58 -4.50 12.07
N ILE A 108 16.96 -4.26 10.91
CA ILE A 108 16.51 -2.91 10.54
C ILE A 108 15.54 -2.32 11.57
N ILE A 109 14.60 -3.12 12.10
CA ILE A 109 13.65 -2.65 13.10
C ILE A 109 14.33 -2.47 14.45
N LYS A 110 15.23 -3.38 14.83
CA LYS A 110 16.03 -3.24 16.06
C LYS A 110 16.84 -1.95 16.05
N ASN A 111 17.52 -1.65 14.94
CA ASN A 111 18.29 -0.42 14.81
C ASN A 111 17.40 0.83 14.90
N VAL A 112 16.20 0.79 14.30
CA VAL A 112 15.23 1.89 14.43
C VAL A 112 14.76 2.04 15.89
N ALA A 113 14.44 0.94 16.57
CA ALA A 113 14.08 0.96 17.98
C ALA A 113 15.21 1.57 18.83
N THR A 114 16.46 1.16 18.60
CA THR A 114 17.63 1.72 19.29
C THR A 114 17.80 3.23 19.06
N ILE A 115 17.52 3.73 17.85
CA ILE A 115 17.55 5.18 17.59
C ILE A 115 16.51 5.90 18.47
N PHE A 116 15.30 5.37 18.58
CA PHE A 116 14.26 5.94 19.43
C PHE A 116 14.56 5.77 20.92
N ASP A 117 15.06 4.62 21.35
CA ASP A 117 15.47 4.37 22.74
C ASP A 117 16.52 5.40 23.18
N ASN A 118 17.54 5.63 22.35
CA ASN A 118 18.57 6.63 22.63
C ASN A 118 18.00 8.06 22.65
N TYR A 119 17.03 8.36 21.80
CA TYR A 119 16.39 9.67 21.77
C TYR A 119 15.54 9.91 23.03
N PHE A 120 14.80 8.90 23.49
CA PHE A 120 13.90 8.97 24.63
C PHE A 120 14.53 8.49 25.95
N GLN A 121 15.85 8.27 26.00
CA GLN A 121 16.54 7.66 27.15
C GLN A 121 16.35 8.41 28.48
N ASN A 122 16.10 9.72 28.42
CA ASN A 122 15.89 10.58 29.60
C ASN A 122 14.40 10.79 29.91
N ASP A 123 13.51 10.24 29.08
CA ASP A 123 12.07 10.32 29.24
C ASP A 123 11.55 9.00 29.82
N ASN A 124 10.42 9.04 30.50
CA ASN A 124 9.71 7.82 30.92
C ASN A 124 8.92 7.22 29.74
N THR A 125 9.60 6.93 28.64
CA THR A 125 9.01 6.43 27.39
C THR A 125 9.60 5.08 27.02
N GLN A 126 8.73 4.09 26.85
CA GLN A 126 9.13 2.76 26.39
C GLN A 126 8.96 2.65 24.88
N VAL A 127 10.02 2.27 24.17
CA VAL A 127 9.95 1.97 22.74
C VAL A 127 9.71 0.49 22.53
N VAL A 128 8.68 0.15 21.76
CA VAL A 128 8.27 -1.24 21.54
C VAL A 128 8.17 -1.53 20.05
N ALA A 129 8.95 -2.52 19.61
CA ALA A 129 8.91 -3.03 18.25
C ALA A 129 7.93 -4.20 18.15
N ILE A 130 6.82 -4.00 17.44
CA ILE A 130 5.82 -5.04 17.21
C ILE A 130 5.88 -5.56 15.77
N LYS A 131 5.46 -6.81 15.57
CA LYS A 131 5.33 -7.36 14.22
C LYS A 131 4.10 -6.83 13.51
N ALA A 132 4.27 -6.35 12.28
CA ALA A 132 3.16 -5.90 11.43
C ALA A 132 2.07 -6.97 11.20
N GLN A 133 2.42 -8.25 11.35
CA GLN A 133 1.49 -9.37 11.19
C GLN A 133 0.34 -9.32 12.20
N THR A 134 0.57 -8.87 13.44
CA THR A 134 -0.46 -8.88 14.49
C THR A 134 -1.58 -7.89 14.20
N SER A 135 -1.26 -6.71 13.63
CA SER A 135 -2.29 -5.78 13.13
C SER A 135 -3.12 -6.40 12.00
N SER A 136 -2.49 -7.18 11.11
CA SER A 136 -3.23 -7.89 10.04
C SER A 136 -4.15 -8.95 10.61
N GLU A 137 -3.71 -9.70 11.63
CA GLU A 137 -4.52 -10.71 12.30
C GLU A 137 -5.73 -10.09 13.00
N LEU A 138 -5.54 -8.94 13.68
CA LEU A 138 -6.65 -8.21 14.31
C LEU A 138 -7.68 -7.78 13.27
N ARG A 139 -7.21 -7.28 12.10
CA ARG A 139 -8.11 -6.93 10.99
C ARG A 139 -8.93 -8.12 10.51
N HIS A 140 -8.30 -9.28 10.36
CA HIS A 140 -9.01 -10.49 9.93
C HIS A 140 -10.01 -10.99 10.96
N LYS A 141 -9.65 -10.97 12.27
CA LYS A 141 -10.55 -11.45 13.33
C LYS A 141 -11.86 -10.64 13.39
N PHE A 142 -11.78 -9.31 13.22
CA PHE A 142 -12.93 -8.41 13.38
C PHE A 142 -13.46 -7.78 12.10
N ASN A 143 -13.01 -8.25 10.94
CA ASN A 143 -13.38 -7.73 9.61
C ASN A 143 -13.08 -6.22 9.45
N PHE A 144 -11.93 -5.75 9.93
CA PHE A 144 -11.48 -4.38 9.70
C PHE A 144 -10.85 -4.26 8.31
N TYR A 145 -11.71 -4.04 7.32
CA TYR A 145 -11.35 -3.99 5.92
C TYR A 145 -10.23 -2.99 5.59
N LYS A 146 -9.37 -3.38 4.66
CA LYS A 146 -8.26 -2.57 4.15
C LYS A 146 -8.18 -2.70 2.64
N ASN A 147 -8.29 -1.57 1.93
CA ASN A 147 -8.15 -1.53 0.49
C ASN A 147 -7.31 -0.32 0.06
N ARG A 148 -6.11 -0.61 -0.44
CA ARG A 148 -5.12 0.41 -0.85
C ARG A 148 -5.47 1.11 -2.16
N LYS A 149 -6.39 0.56 -2.95
CA LYS A 149 -6.85 1.17 -4.21
C LYS A 149 -7.72 2.41 -3.94
N ILE A 150 -8.46 2.40 -2.84
CA ILE A 150 -9.44 3.46 -2.52
C ILE A 150 -8.74 4.74 -2.05
N ASN A 151 -7.88 4.66 -1.03
CA ASN A 151 -7.19 5.82 -0.46
C ASN A 151 -5.94 5.44 0.37
N ASP A 152 -5.21 6.46 0.81
CA ASP A 152 -3.97 6.32 1.58
C ASP A 152 -4.19 6.21 3.11
N PHE A 153 -5.44 6.21 3.60
CA PHE A 153 -5.73 6.18 5.04
C PHE A 153 -5.24 4.91 5.73
N HIS A 154 -5.06 3.84 4.94
CA HIS A 154 -4.60 2.55 5.44
C HIS A 154 -3.26 2.62 6.19
N HIS A 155 -2.38 3.57 5.87
CA HIS A 155 -1.13 3.78 6.62
C HIS A 155 -1.38 4.28 8.05
N ALA A 156 -2.24 5.28 8.21
CA ALA A 156 -2.61 5.80 9.53
C ALA A 156 -3.39 4.75 10.34
N HIS A 157 -4.31 4.02 9.68
CA HIS A 157 -5.05 2.94 10.30
C HIS A 157 -4.13 1.81 10.79
N ASP A 158 -3.12 1.42 10.01
CA ASP A 158 -2.16 0.41 10.43
C ASP A 158 -1.32 0.88 11.61
N ALA A 159 -0.89 2.15 11.64
CA ALA A 159 -0.17 2.72 12.79
C ALA A 159 -1.03 2.75 14.07
N TYR A 160 -2.31 3.10 13.94
CA TYR A 160 -3.26 3.06 15.04
C TYR A 160 -3.47 1.64 15.58
N LEU A 161 -3.74 0.67 14.70
CA LEU A 161 -3.91 -0.73 15.11
C LEU A 161 -2.63 -1.32 15.68
N ALA A 162 -1.48 -0.93 15.15
CA ALA A 162 -0.18 -1.29 15.72
C ALA A 162 -0.08 -0.83 17.17
N ASN A 163 -0.38 0.43 17.45
CA ASN A 163 -0.35 0.96 18.83
C ASN A 163 -1.29 0.19 19.78
N ILE A 164 -2.53 -0.08 19.36
CA ILE A 164 -3.50 -0.82 20.17
C ILE A 164 -3.01 -2.24 20.47
N VAL A 165 -2.57 -2.97 19.44
CA VAL A 165 -2.09 -4.35 19.60
C VAL A 165 -0.81 -4.39 20.43
N GLY A 166 0.12 -3.45 20.22
CA GLY A 166 1.34 -3.36 21.01
C GLY A 166 1.06 -3.14 22.49
N THR A 167 0.16 -2.21 22.81
CA THR A 167 -0.26 -1.95 24.20
C THR A 167 -0.88 -3.18 24.83
N TYR A 168 -1.78 -3.87 24.11
CA TYR A 168 -2.38 -5.11 24.59
C TYR A 168 -1.33 -6.20 24.85
N LEU A 169 -0.38 -6.41 23.94
CA LEU A 169 0.64 -7.44 24.08
C LEU A 169 1.58 -7.17 25.28
N LEU A 170 1.92 -5.90 25.54
CA LEU A 170 2.74 -5.52 26.70
C LEU A 170 2.03 -5.85 28.02
N LYS A 171 0.72 -5.59 28.10
CA LYS A 171 -0.07 -5.89 29.30
C LYS A 171 -0.33 -7.38 29.47
N GLN A 172 -0.65 -8.09 28.39
CA GLN A 172 -1.00 -9.51 28.43
C GLN A 172 0.22 -10.42 28.59
N TYR A 173 1.37 -10.01 28.06
CA TYR A 173 2.61 -10.79 28.03
C TYR A 173 3.81 -9.92 28.44
N PRO A 174 3.85 -9.40 29.68
CA PRO A 174 4.94 -8.55 30.15
C PRO A 174 6.29 -9.29 30.12
N ASP A 175 6.28 -10.57 30.50
CA ASP A 175 7.44 -11.46 30.45
C ASP A 175 7.34 -12.45 29.29
N LEU A 176 8.02 -12.12 28.19
CA LEU A 176 8.04 -12.87 26.93
C LEU A 176 8.63 -14.30 27.03
N GLU A 177 9.23 -14.67 28.18
CA GLU A 177 9.84 -15.99 28.41
C GLU A 177 9.06 -16.89 29.40
N SER A 178 7.91 -16.43 29.90
CA SER A 178 7.13 -17.13 30.94
C SER A 178 6.55 -18.49 30.48
N GLU A 179 6.43 -19.44 31.40
CA GLU A 179 5.72 -20.71 31.15
C GLU A 179 4.24 -20.50 30.82
N ILE A 180 3.66 -19.38 31.27
CA ILE A 180 2.29 -18.95 30.98
C ILE A 180 2.06 -18.82 29.47
N ILE A 181 3.01 -18.23 28.73
CA ILE A 181 2.93 -18.10 27.27
C ILE A 181 2.89 -19.48 26.60
N LEU A 182 3.73 -20.42 27.04
CA LEU A 182 3.79 -21.76 26.48
C LEU A 182 2.49 -22.55 26.76
N ASN A 183 1.92 -22.40 27.95
CA ASN A 183 0.66 -23.01 28.34
C ASN A 183 -0.53 -22.44 27.55
N ASN A 184 -0.61 -21.11 27.42
CA ASN A 184 -1.65 -20.45 26.62
C ASN A 184 -1.54 -20.86 25.15
N TYR A 185 -0.32 -20.92 24.61
CA TYR A 185 -0.10 -21.36 23.24
C TYR A 185 -0.54 -22.80 23.01
N THR A 186 -0.22 -23.69 23.95
CA THR A 186 -0.60 -25.10 23.85
C THR A 186 -2.13 -25.25 23.89
N LYS A 187 -2.81 -24.58 24.83
CA LYS A 187 -4.27 -24.55 24.91
C LYS A 187 -4.91 -24.03 23.62
N PHE A 188 -4.40 -22.93 23.08
CA PHE A 188 -4.87 -22.35 21.81
C PHE A 188 -4.75 -23.35 20.66
N ILE A 189 -3.59 -24.00 20.50
CA ILE A 189 -3.38 -24.99 19.45
C ILE A 189 -4.34 -26.17 19.59
N ASP A 190 -4.59 -26.63 20.81
CA ASP A 190 -5.50 -27.75 21.05
C ASP A 190 -6.96 -27.37 20.72
N GLN A 191 -7.37 -26.14 21.04
CA GLN A 191 -8.67 -25.59 20.63
C GLN A 191 -8.80 -25.53 19.10
N VAL A 192 -7.80 -25.00 18.40
CA VAL A 192 -7.80 -24.94 16.94
C VAL A 192 -7.90 -26.34 16.34
N LYS A 193 -7.11 -27.30 16.82
CA LYS A 193 -7.18 -28.70 16.38
C LYS A 193 -8.55 -29.32 16.60
N GLN A 194 -9.17 -29.05 17.74
CA GLN A 194 -10.50 -29.55 18.05
C GLN A 194 -11.52 -29.02 17.05
N VAL A 195 -11.51 -27.71 16.77
CA VAL A 195 -12.39 -27.10 15.75
C VAL A 195 -12.12 -27.72 14.38
N MET A 196 -10.86 -27.87 13.99
CA MET A 196 -10.49 -28.45 12.69
C MET A 196 -10.99 -29.90 12.51
N ARG A 197 -11.03 -30.68 13.60
CA ARG A 197 -11.52 -32.06 13.62
C ARG A 197 -13.04 -32.16 13.63
N VAL A 198 -13.72 -31.37 14.46
CA VAL A 198 -15.14 -31.55 14.79
C VAL A 198 -16.06 -30.70 13.92
N GLU A 199 -15.63 -29.49 13.56
CA GLU A 199 -16.46 -28.58 12.78
C GLU A 199 -16.67 -29.14 11.36
N THR A 200 -17.78 -28.81 10.71
CA THR A 200 -18.05 -29.16 9.31
C THR A 200 -18.19 -27.92 8.44
N ASP A 201 -18.50 -26.77 9.05
CA ASP A 201 -18.53 -25.48 8.39
C ASP A 201 -17.12 -25.05 7.97
N LYS A 202 -16.91 -24.99 6.66
CA LYS A 202 -15.66 -24.58 6.03
C LYS A 202 -15.21 -23.19 6.49
N ARG A 203 -16.12 -22.24 6.68
CA ARG A 203 -15.81 -20.87 7.11
C ARG A 203 -15.31 -20.85 8.55
N LYS A 204 -15.93 -21.63 9.44
CA LYS A 204 -15.49 -21.74 10.84
C LYS A 204 -14.14 -22.45 10.95
N LYS A 205 -13.88 -23.48 10.14
CA LYS A 205 -12.55 -24.08 10.01
C LYS A 205 -11.51 -23.07 9.53
N GLU A 206 -11.82 -22.30 8.49
CA GLU A 206 -10.93 -21.26 7.98
C GLU A 206 -10.66 -20.17 9.02
N LEU A 207 -11.66 -19.76 9.80
CA LEU A 207 -11.52 -18.83 10.92
C LEU A 207 -10.61 -19.40 12.02
N ALA A 208 -10.78 -20.67 12.40
CA ALA A 208 -9.93 -21.33 13.38
C ALA A 208 -8.49 -21.51 12.87
N ALA A 209 -8.29 -21.96 11.64
CA ALA A 209 -6.96 -22.09 11.03
C ALA A 209 -6.23 -20.74 10.87
N ASN A 210 -6.98 -19.66 10.71
CA ASN A 210 -6.46 -18.30 10.62
C ASN A 210 -6.44 -17.55 11.96
N SER A 211 -6.97 -18.14 13.03
CA SER A 211 -6.96 -17.53 14.35
C SER A 211 -5.52 -17.33 14.83
N SER A 212 -5.29 -16.19 15.48
CA SER A 212 -3.99 -15.85 16.04
C SER A 212 -3.94 -16.26 17.50
N PHE A 213 -2.92 -17.01 17.88
CA PHE A 213 -2.59 -17.25 19.28
C PHE A 213 -2.54 -15.94 20.08
N LEU A 214 -2.01 -14.88 19.49
CA LEU A 214 -1.79 -13.63 20.22
C LEU A 214 -3.11 -12.92 20.56
N LEU A 215 -4.13 -13.09 19.73
CA LEU A 215 -5.40 -12.37 19.81
C LEU A 215 -6.58 -13.29 20.17
N HIS A 216 -6.31 -14.55 20.56
CA HIS A 216 -7.37 -15.54 20.77
C HIS A 216 -8.34 -15.14 21.88
N ASN A 217 -7.85 -14.50 22.95
CA ASN A 217 -8.66 -14.05 24.10
C ASN A 217 -9.47 -12.77 23.86
N ILE A 218 -9.21 -12.03 22.77
CA ILE A 218 -9.91 -10.77 22.51
C ILE A 218 -11.26 -11.09 21.88
N GLU A 219 -12.37 -10.79 22.54
CA GLU A 219 -13.71 -10.94 22.00
C GLU A 219 -14.42 -9.60 21.85
N ASP A 220 -15.45 -9.55 21.00
CA ASP A 220 -16.26 -8.33 20.81
C ASP A 220 -17.19 -8.13 22.02
N ASN A 221 -17.29 -6.90 22.53
CA ASN A 221 -18.09 -6.53 23.71
C ASN A 221 -17.74 -7.29 25.01
N GLN A 222 -16.50 -7.77 25.15
CA GLN A 222 -16.03 -8.42 26.39
C GLN A 222 -14.73 -7.79 26.87
N ALA A 223 -14.70 -7.44 28.16
CA ALA A 223 -13.48 -6.96 28.79
C ALA A 223 -12.57 -8.15 29.12
N LEU A 224 -11.27 -7.94 28.95
CA LEU A 224 -10.23 -8.85 29.42
C LEU A 224 -9.47 -8.15 30.55
N ALA A 225 -9.29 -8.86 31.66
CA ALA A 225 -8.49 -8.42 32.78
C ALA A 225 -7.31 -9.39 33.01
N ASP A 226 -6.25 -8.90 33.63
CA ASP A 226 -5.14 -9.72 34.11
C ASP A 226 -5.47 -10.42 35.44
N GLU A 227 -4.49 -11.13 35.99
CA GLU A 227 -4.63 -11.86 37.27
C GLU A 227 -4.88 -10.95 38.48
N ASN A 228 -4.53 -9.67 38.38
CA ASN A 228 -4.73 -8.67 39.43
C ASN A 228 -6.07 -7.93 39.27
N GLY A 229 -6.83 -8.23 38.21
CA GLY A 229 -8.09 -7.56 37.88
C GLY A 229 -7.92 -6.25 37.12
N GLU A 230 -6.72 -5.90 36.66
CA GLU A 230 -6.50 -4.73 35.82
C GLU A 230 -7.01 -4.99 34.40
N ILE A 231 -7.76 -4.03 33.84
CA ILE A 231 -8.31 -4.16 32.49
C ILE A 231 -7.18 -4.02 31.46
N ILE A 232 -6.92 -5.12 30.75
CA ILE A 232 -5.94 -5.19 29.66
C ILE A 232 -6.58 -4.97 28.28
N TRP A 233 -7.86 -5.30 28.14
CA TRP A 233 -8.66 -5.01 26.95
C TRP A 233 -10.06 -4.52 27.36
N PRO A 234 -10.43 -3.26 27.09
CA PRO A 234 -11.78 -2.77 27.37
C PRO A 234 -12.85 -3.44 26.50
N ALA A 235 -14.06 -3.62 27.03
CA ALA A 235 -15.16 -4.28 26.31
C ALA A 235 -15.56 -3.54 25.03
N ASP A 236 -15.50 -2.21 25.01
CA ASP A 236 -15.87 -1.35 23.89
C ASP A 236 -14.73 -1.11 22.89
N GLN A 237 -13.53 -1.64 23.14
CA GLN A 237 -12.33 -1.36 22.36
C GLN A 237 -12.50 -1.68 20.87
N ILE A 238 -13.23 -2.76 20.52
CA ILE A 238 -13.53 -3.13 19.13
C ILE A 238 -14.44 -2.09 18.46
N GLN A 239 -15.45 -1.61 19.17
CA GLN A 239 -16.35 -0.57 18.68
C GLN A 239 -15.61 0.76 18.49
N THR A 240 -14.74 1.13 19.42
CA THR A 240 -13.88 2.31 19.30
C THR A 240 -12.96 2.19 18.08
N ILE A 241 -12.37 1.02 17.82
CA ILE A 241 -11.59 0.78 16.60
C ILE A 241 -12.45 0.96 15.35
N ARG A 242 -13.66 0.36 15.29
CA ARG A 242 -14.58 0.54 14.15
C ARG A 242 -14.89 2.01 13.89
N GLN A 243 -15.16 2.77 14.95
CA GLN A 243 -15.43 4.20 14.87
C GLN A 243 -14.21 4.97 14.31
N VAL A 244 -13.02 4.76 14.87
CA VAL A 244 -11.79 5.45 14.42
C VAL A 244 -11.49 5.15 12.94
N LEU A 245 -11.64 3.88 12.53
CA LEU A 245 -11.43 3.48 11.13
C LEU A 245 -12.49 4.02 10.16
N SER A 246 -13.62 4.53 10.67
CA SER A 246 -14.69 5.16 9.89
C SER A 246 -14.52 6.67 9.71
N TYR A 247 -13.53 7.28 10.37
CA TYR A 247 -13.31 8.72 10.28
C TYR A 247 -12.99 9.15 8.84
N LYS A 248 -13.67 10.21 8.40
CA LYS A 248 -13.55 10.77 7.06
C LYS A 248 -12.40 11.77 6.94
N GLN A 249 -11.83 12.18 8.07
CA GLN A 249 -10.71 13.09 8.16
C GLN A 249 -9.51 12.34 8.74
N VAL A 250 -8.51 12.13 7.90
CA VAL A 250 -7.22 11.55 8.27
C VAL A 250 -6.15 12.43 7.63
N ASN A 251 -5.16 12.83 8.42
CA ASN A 251 -4.07 13.66 7.92
C ASN A 251 -3.15 12.83 7.01
N VAL A 252 -3.27 13.05 5.70
CA VAL A 252 -2.35 12.51 4.71
C VAL A 252 -1.57 13.68 4.13
N THR A 253 -0.26 13.69 4.38
CA THR A 253 0.67 14.68 3.83
C THR A 253 1.61 14.03 2.83
N ARG A 254 1.97 14.79 1.79
CA ARG A 254 3.03 14.40 0.87
C ARG A 254 4.23 15.29 1.13
N LYS A 255 5.38 14.66 1.40
CA LYS A 255 6.65 15.37 1.57
C LYS A 255 6.94 16.17 0.32
N THR A 256 7.09 17.49 0.47
CA THR A 256 7.57 18.36 -0.59
C THR A 256 9.09 18.22 -0.73
N GLU A 257 9.59 18.38 -1.95
CA GLU A 257 11.01 18.19 -2.21
C GLU A 257 11.52 19.12 -3.32
N PHE A 258 12.81 19.41 -3.24
CA PHE A 258 13.61 19.98 -4.32
C PHE A 258 14.35 18.83 -5.00
N ASN A 259 14.30 18.78 -6.33
CA ASN A 259 14.99 17.73 -7.06
C ASN A 259 16.47 18.09 -7.25
N HIS A 260 17.36 17.24 -6.75
CA HIS A 260 18.82 17.39 -6.88
C HIS A 260 19.46 16.29 -7.73
N GLY A 261 18.64 15.46 -8.37
CA GLY A 261 19.07 14.30 -9.14
C GLY A 261 19.59 14.67 -10.53
N PRO A 262 19.26 13.87 -11.58
CA PRO A 262 19.79 14.07 -12.92
C PRO A 262 19.30 15.38 -13.53
N PHE A 263 20.08 15.94 -14.47
CA PHE A 263 19.72 17.18 -15.18
C PHE A 263 18.68 16.95 -16.29
N TYR A 264 18.77 15.81 -16.97
CA TYR A 264 17.97 15.39 -18.12
C TYR A 264 18.12 13.87 -18.32
N ASN A 265 17.40 13.28 -19.29
CA ASN A 265 17.53 11.87 -19.61
C ASN A 265 18.91 11.56 -20.21
N GLU A 266 19.52 10.43 -19.84
CA GLU A 266 20.89 10.06 -20.24
C GLU A 266 21.00 9.64 -21.71
N THR A 267 19.89 9.35 -22.38
CA THR A 267 19.88 8.96 -23.79
C THR A 267 20.22 10.16 -24.69
N LEU A 268 21.32 10.05 -25.42
CA LEU A 268 21.67 10.97 -26.49
C LEU A 268 20.90 10.60 -27.76
N TYR A 269 20.14 11.55 -28.30
CA TYR A 269 19.41 11.38 -29.55
C TYR A 269 20.18 11.96 -30.73
N ALA A 270 20.02 11.31 -31.89
CA ALA A 270 20.56 11.82 -33.14
C ALA A 270 19.94 13.19 -33.49
N PRO A 271 20.65 14.03 -34.27
CA PRO A 271 20.15 15.31 -34.76
C PRO A 271 18.73 15.25 -35.33
N GLY A 272 17.86 16.17 -34.91
CA GLY A 272 16.48 16.30 -35.44
C GLY A 272 15.50 15.21 -35.00
N ALA A 273 15.89 14.31 -34.11
CA ALA A 273 15.01 13.26 -33.60
C ALA A 273 13.96 13.77 -32.59
N LYS A 274 14.26 14.87 -31.87
CA LYS A 274 13.37 15.54 -30.90
C LYS A 274 13.51 17.07 -31.02
N ASN A 275 12.78 17.81 -30.17
CA ASN A 275 12.73 19.28 -30.18
C ASN A 275 13.33 19.91 -28.89
N ASP A 276 13.94 19.09 -28.02
CA ASP A 276 14.52 19.56 -26.75
C ASP A 276 16.02 19.75 -26.98
N LEU A 277 16.44 20.95 -27.39
CA LEU A 277 17.82 21.27 -27.82
C LEU A 277 18.83 21.36 -26.66
N ILE A 278 18.97 20.31 -25.84
CA ILE A 278 19.98 20.29 -24.78
C ILE A 278 21.32 19.81 -25.37
N ALA A 279 22.26 20.73 -25.50
CA ALA A 279 23.59 20.48 -26.04
C ALA A 279 24.43 19.56 -25.12
N GLN A 280 25.27 18.71 -25.72
CA GLN A 280 26.23 17.87 -24.98
C GLN A 280 27.32 18.68 -24.27
N LYS A 281 27.73 19.78 -24.92
CA LYS A 281 28.80 20.68 -24.53
C LYS A 281 28.47 22.07 -25.07
N GLN A 282 29.07 23.10 -24.47
CA GLN A 282 28.84 24.50 -24.86
C GLN A 282 29.21 24.79 -26.31
N ASP A 283 30.22 24.09 -26.84
CA ASP A 283 30.75 24.24 -28.21
C ASP A 283 30.09 23.29 -29.23
N ARG A 284 29.15 22.43 -28.81
CA ARG A 284 28.51 21.44 -29.67
C ARG A 284 27.06 21.81 -29.93
N ASN A 285 26.79 22.31 -31.14
CA ASN A 285 25.44 22.58 -31.58
C ASN A 285 24.59 21.29 -31.60
N PRO A 286 23.48 21.20 -30.84
CA PRO A 286 22.64 20.01 -30.77
C PRO A 286 22.03 19.61 -32.12
N VAL A 287 21.86 20.57 -33.04
CA VAL A 287 21.38 20.32 -34.41
C VAL A 287 22.38 19.53 -35.26
N ILE A 288 23.66 19.50 -34.88
CA ILE A 288 24.72 18.77 -35.61
C ILE A 288 25.13 17.51 -34.86
N TYR A 289 25.30 17.63 -33.53
CA TYR A 289 25.90 16.57 -32.71
C TYR A 289 24.87 15.71 -31.96
N GLY A 290 23.59 16.06 -32.05
CA GLY A 290 22.52 15.40 -31.29
C GLY A 290 22.29 16.07 -29.94
N GLU A 291 21.22 15.64 -29.26
CA GLU A 291 20.66 16.34 -28.10
C GLU A 291 20.24 15.39 -26.98
N TYR A 292 20.25 15.89 -25.75
CA TYR A 292 19.56 15.26 -24.64
C TYR A 292 18.13 15.79 -24.51
N THR A 293 17.25 15.03 -23.88
CA THR A 293 15.84 15.42 -23.72
C THR A 293 15.36 15.24 -22.29
N GLY A 294 14.16 15.77 -21.99
CA GLY A 294 13.52 15.54 -20.71
C GLY A 294 14.23 16.25 -19.55
N THR A 295 14.47 17.55 -19.71
CA THR A 295 14.99 18.43 -18.65
C THR A 295 14.24 18.21 -17.34
N GLN A 296 15.00 17.92 -16.30
CA GLN A 296 14.48 17.78 -14.94
C GLN A 296 14.52 19.14 -14.24
N SER A 297 13.39 19.54 -13.66
CA SER A 297 13.33 20.75 -12.83
C SER A 297 13.66 20.43 -11.37
N SER A 298 14.42 21.32 -10.71
CA SER A 298 14.66 21.30 -9.26
C SER A 298 13.40 21.74 -8.50
N TYR A 299 12.86 22.90 -8.87
CA TYR A 299 11.62 23.47 -8.36
C TYR A 299 10.91 24.30 -9.42
N SER A 300 9.79 24.93 -9.05
CA SER A 300 9.09 25.89 -9.89
C SER A 300 9.09 27.30 -9.28
N VAL A 301 9.06 28.33 -10.13
CA VAL A 301 8.85 29.73 -9.74
C VAL A 301 7.46 30.13 -10.22
N LEU A 302 6.66 30.78 -9.36
CA LEU A 302 5.38 31.35 -9.78
C LEU A 302 5.64 32.77 -10.27
N VAL A 303 5.32 33.05 -11.54
CA VAL A 303 5.55 34.35 -12.18
C VAL A 303 4.25 34.92 -12.74
N LYS A 304 4.13 36.25 -12.72
CA LYS A 304 3.12 37.03 -13.43
C LYS A 304 3.75 37.62 -14.69
N ILE A 305 3.13 37.36 -15.84
CA ILE A 305 3.61 37.76 -17.17
C ILE A 305 2.65 38.79 -17.75
N ASP A 306 3.20 39.90 -18.23
CA ASP A 306 2.50 41.00 -18.88
C ASP A 306 1.28 41.49 -18.07
N ASP A 307 1.44 41.52 -16.75
CA ASP A 307 0.43 41.87 -15.72
C ASP A 307 -0.90 41.09 -15.78
N LYS A 308 -0.94 39.99 -16.54
CA LYS A 308 -2.17 39.24 -16.82
C LYS A 308 -2.07 37.77 -16.50
N LYS A 309 -1.01 37.10 -16.96
CA LYS A 309 -0.94 35.63 -16.93
C LYS A 309 -0.04 35.16 -15.80
N ILE A 310 -0.60 34.46 -14.83
CA ILE A 310 0.17 33.78 -13.79
C ILE A 310 0.50 32.36 -14.25
N ARG A 311 1.75 31.93 -14.12
CA ARG A 311 2.17 30.55 -14.44
C ARG A 311 3.35 30.08 -13.60
N LEU A 312 3.50 28.78 -13.50
CA LEU A 312 4.72 28.16 -12.97
C LEU A 312 5.76 27.98 -14.07
N VAL A 313 7.00 28.34 -13.76
CA VAL A 313 8.17 28.11 -14.60
C VAL A 313 9.08 27.13 -13.86
N GLY A 314 9.41 26.01 -14.48
CA GLY A 314 10.30 25.01 -13.89
C GLY A 314 11.75 25.45 -14.03
N ILE A 315 12.48 25.52 -12.92
CA ILE A 315 13.91 25.83 -12.92
C ILE A 315 14.68 24.52 -13.08
N PRO A 316 15.45 24.34 -14.17
CA PRO A 316 16.24 23.13 -14.37
C PRO A 316 17.23 22.89 -13.22
N VAL A 317 17.52 21.63 -12.90
CA VAL A 317 18.46 21.27 -11.81
C VAL A 317 19.85 21.90 -12.05
N TYR A 318 20.34 21.91 -13.29
CA TYR A 318 21.63 22.54 -13.60
C TYR A 318 21.61 24.06 -13.41
N VAL A 319 20.48 24.73 -13.67
CA VAL A 319 20.32 26.18 -13.43
C VAL A 319 20.29 26.49 -11.94
N ASP A 320 19.58 25.69 -11.14
CA ASP A 320 19.55 25.83 -9.67
C ASP A 320 20.97 25.72 -9.07
N LYS A 321 21.79 24.79 -9.56
CA LYS A 321 23.20 24.70 -9.16
C LYS A 321 23.99 25.97 -9.49
N LEU A 322 23.83 26.51 -10.70
CA LEU A 322 24.50 27.76 -11.10
C LEU A 322 24.03 28.97 -10.27
N ILE A 323 22.75 29.02 -9.88
CA ILE A 323 22.21 30.05 -8.98
C ILE A 323 22.84 29.93 -7.59
N GLN A 324 22.95 28.71 -7.04
CA GLN A 324 23.58 28.47 -5.73
C GLN A 324 25.07 28.83 -5.73
N GLU A 325 25.76 28.62 -6.85
CA GLU A 325 27.15 29.02 -7.07
C GLU A 325 27.30 30.51 -7.44
N GLN A 326 26.21 31.29 -7.44
CA GLN A 326 26.19 32.72 -7.80
C GLN A 326 26.71 33.04 -9.21
N LYS A 327 26.65 32.05 -10.13
CA LYS A 327 27.06 32.21 -11.54
C LYS A 327 25.93 32.71 -12.44
N VAL A 328 24.68 32.54 -12.00
CA VAL A 328 23.46 32.96 -12.72
C VAL A 328 22.52 33.61 -11.72
N ASN A 329 21.95 34.76 -12.08
CA ASN A 329 20.85 35.36 -11.34
C ASN A 329 19.50 34.77 -11.79
N LEU A 330 18.60 34.51 -10.84
CA LEU A 330 17.28 33.93 -11.14
C LEU A 330 16.42 34.84 -12.01
N ASP A 331 16.39 36.14 -11.72
CA ASP A 331 15.55 37.10 -12.42
C ASP A 331 16.02 37.31 -13.86
N ASP A 332 17.34 37.40 -14.07
CA ASP A 332 17.95 37.48 -15.40
C ASP A 332 17.63 36.22 -16.22
N TRP A 333 17.83 35.04 -15.63
CA TRP A 333 17.52 33.77 -16.29
C TRP A 333 16.04 33.66 -16.66
N LEU A 334 15.14 34.09 -15.78
CA LEU A 334 13.72 34.14 -16.04
C LEU A 334 13.40 35.11 -17.17
N HIS A 335 14.00 36.31 -17.19
CA HIS A 335 13.80 37.29 -18.24
C HIS A 335 14.19 36.72 -19.62
N ASP A 336 15.31 36.01 -19.70
CA ASP A 336 15.83 35.43 -20.95
C ASP A 336 15.02 34.21 -21.44
N ASN A 337 14.50 33.40 -20.51
CA ASN A 337 13.90 32.10 -20.84
C ASN A 337 12.36 32.09 -20.80
N VAL A 338 11.73 33.13 -20.26
CA VAL A 338 10.28 33.25 -20.16
C VAL A 338 9.79 34.28 -21.17
N LYS A 339 9.12 33.82 -22.24
CA LYS A 339 8.49 34.72 -23.23
C LYS A 339 7.51 35.71 -22.57
N HIS A 340 7.80 37.00 -22.70
CA HIS A 340 7.00 38.14 -22.23
C HIS A 340 7.18 39.34 -23.16
N LYS A 341 6.29 40.35 -23.10
CA LYS A 341 6.36 41.57 -23.94
C LYS A 341 6.63 42.84 -23.16
N LYS A 342 6.09 42.95 -21.94
CA LYS A 342 6.10 44.16 -21.12
C LYS A 342 6.77 43.91 -19.78
N SER A 343 6.25 42.96 -19.01
CA SER A 343 6.65 42.77 -17.62
C SER A 343 6.73 41.30 -17.26
N LEU A 344 7.67 41.00 -16.37
CA LEU A 344 7.82 39.71 -15.72
C LEU A 344 8.03 39.97 -14.24
N GLN A 345 7.09 39.51 -13.41
CA GLN A 345 7.16 39.67 -11.96
C GLN A 345 7.19 38.30 -11.29
N VAL A 346 8.13 38.08 -10.38
CA VAL A 346 8.16 36.89 -9.54
C VAL A 346 7.19 37.06 -8.37
N ILE A 347 6.26 36.11 -8.21
CA ILE A 347 5.32 36.04 -7.08
C ILE A 347 5.87 35.12 -5.99
N LEU A 348 6.33 33.92 -6.36
CA LEU A 348 6.95 32.95 -5.45
C LEU A 348 8.24 32.43 -6.05
N THR A 349 9.34 32.57 -5.32
CA THR A 349 10.70 32.25 -5.77
C THR A 349 11.03 30.76 -5.72
N LYS A 350 10.46 29.99 -4.78
CA LYS A 350 10.70 28.54 -4.67
C LYS A 350 9.42 27.79 -4.32
N VAL A 351 8.77 27.24 -5.33
CA VAL A 351 7.64 26.31 -5.21
C VAL A 351 8.19 24.88 -5.35
N PRO A 352 8.22 24.09 -4.26
CA PRO A 352 8.78 22.74 -4.31
C PRO A 352 7.88 21.79 -5.11
N LYS A 353 8.44 20.65 -5.48
CA LYS A 353 7.67 19.53 -6.00
C LYS A 353 6.68 19.05 -4.92
N TYR A 354 5.53 18.59 -5.37
CA TYR A 354 4.42 18.13 -4.54
C TYR A 354 3.78 19.19 -3.66
N GLN A 355 4.00 20.47 -3.97
CA GLN A 355 3.30 21.55 -3.32
C GLN A 355 1.79 21.38 -3.46
N VAL A 356 1.08 21.43 -2.33
CA VAL A 356 -0.38 21.35 -2.29
C VAL A 356 -0.96 22.73 -2.54
N VAL A 357 -2.01 22.78 -3.37
CA VAL A 357 -2.79 23.98 -3.65
C VAL A 357 -4.27 23.72 -3.49
N TRP A 358 -5.03 24.77 -3.21
CA TRP A 358 -6.48 24.70 -3.12
C TRP A 358 -7.13 25.97 -3.63
N SER A 359 -8.19 25.85 -4.43
CA SER A 359 -9.11 26.94 -4.73
C SER A 359 -10.55 26.41 -4.71
N LYS A 360 -11.53 27.31 -4.59
CA LYS A 360 -12.95 26.93 -4.60
C LYS A 360 -13.36 26.26 -5.92
N GLU A 361 -12.77 26.69 -7.04
CA GLU A 361 -13.15 26.23 -8.37
C GLU A 361 -12.58 24.86 -8.74
N VAL A 362 -11.41 24.51 -8.19
CA VAL A 362 -10.70 23.28 -8.56
C VAL A 362 -10.50 22.30 -7.41
N GLY A 363 -10.76 22.71 -6.17
CA GLY A 363 -10.56 21.87 -4.99
C GLY A 363 -9.08 21.66 -4.66
N ARG A 364 -8.76 20.57 -3.96
CA ARG A 364 -7.42 20.29 -3.41
C ARG A 364 -6.59 19.49 -4.41
N LEU A 365 -5.48 20.07 -4.85
CA LEU A 365 -4.58 19.49 -5.86
C LEU A 365 -3.13 19.52 -5.42
N CYS A 366 -2.27 18.78 -6.13
CA CYS A 366 -0.84 18.66 -5.86
C CYS A 366 -0.04 18.96 -7.13
N LEU A 367 0.98 19.82 -7.03
CA LEU A 367 1.83 20.22 -8.15
C LEU A 367 2.99 19.23 -8.32
N SER A 368 2.95 18.34 -9.32
CA SER A 368 4.04 17.36 -9.54
C SER A 368 5.22 17.92 -10.32
N SER A 369 4.99 18.96 -11.13
CA SER A 369 6.03 19.70 -11.85
C SER A 369 5.51 21.11 -12.16
N ALA A 370 6.24 21.92 -12.93
CA ALA A 370 5.71 23.18 -13.45
C ALA A 370 4.52 22.98 -14.41
N THR A 371 4.39 21.81 -15.05
CA THR A 371 3.44 21.56 -16.15
C THR A 371 2.35 20.52 -15.83
N GLU A 372 2.52 19.76 -14.74
CA GLU A 372 1.58 18.71 -14.34
C GLU A 372 0.98 18.94 -12.94
N ILE A 373 -0.33 18.71 -12.84
CA ILE A 373 -1.11 18.74 -11.60
C ILE A 373 -1.73 17.37 -11.40
N GLN A 374 -1.77 16.95 -10.15
CA GLN A 374 -2.31 15.67 -9.71
C GLN A 374 -3.43 15.91 -8.71
N ASN A 375 -4.35 14.95 -8.61
CA ASN A 375 -5.32 14.94 -7.53
C ASN A 375 -4.60 14.88 -6.17
N PHE A 376 -5.15 15.57 -5.18
CA PHE A 376 -4.72 15.42 -3.79
C PHE A 376 -5.89 15.19 -2.82
N GLN A 377 -7.11 15.08 -3.35
CA GLN A 377 -8.30 14.77 -2.59
C GLN A 377 -8.42 13.26 -2.40
N GLN A 378 -8.39 12.80 -1.15
CA GLN A 378 -8.59 11.39 -0.79
C GLN A 378 -10.05 10.99 -1.03
N LEU A 379 -10.26 9.84 -1.68
CA LEU A 379 -11.60 9.27 -1.89
C LEU A 379 -12.06 8.58 -0.62
N VAL A 380 -13.17 9.06 -0.05
CA VAL A 380 -13.74 8.53 1.18
C VAL A 380 -15.12 7.97 0.89
N LEU A 381 -15.17 6.65 0.64
CA LEU A 381 -16.40 5.89 0.42
C LEU A 381 -17.10 5.57 1.74
N SER A 382 -18.39 5.28 1.66
CA SER A 382 -19.17 4.69 2.74
C SER A 382 -18.58 3.36 3.19
N SER A 383 -18.82 2.99 4.45
CA SER A 383 -18.36 1.71 4.99
C SER A 383 -18.87 0.52 4.16
N LYS A 384 -20.11 0.60 3.65
CA LYS A 384 -20.71 -0.45 2.82
C LYS A 384 -19.98 -0.59 1.47
N SER A 385 -19.72 0.50 0.75
CA SER A 385 -18.93 0.47 -0.49
C SER A 385 -17.49 0.04 -0.27
N TYR A 386 -16.86 0.52 0.81
CA TYR A 386 -15.49 0.16 1.15
C TYR A 386 -15.36 -1.35 1.44
N GLU A 387 -16.28 -1.91 2.23
CA GLU A 387 -16.37 -3.35 2.48
C GLU A 387 -16.58 -4.12 1.18
N PHE A 388 -17.59 -3.73 0.39
CA PHE A 388 -17.94 -4.40 -0.87
C PHE A 388 -16.75 -4.49 -1.83
N LEU A 389 -16.04 -3.37 -2.02
CA LEU A 389 -14.83 -3.34 -2.85
C LEU A 389 -13.67 -4.13 -2.25
N THR A 390 -13.52 -4.15 -0.93
CA THR A 390 -12.47 -4.95 -0.28
C THR A 390 -12.72 -6.45 -0.43
N ARG A 391 -13.98 -6.89 -0.33
CA ARG A 391 -14.37 -8.29 -0.47
C ARG A 391 -14.24 -8.77 -1.92
N THR A 392 -14.60 -7.93 -2.89
CA THR A 392 -14.53 -8.27 -4.32
C THR A 392 -13.11 -8.24 -4.90
N ASP A 393 -12.16 -7.55 -4.27
CA ASP A 393 -10.74 -7.50 -4.70
C ASP A 393 -9.91 -8.72 -4.25
N GLN A 394 -10.50 -9.67 -3.51
CA GLN A 394 -9.78 -10.85 -3.01
C GLN A 394 -9.50 -11.85 -4.15
N LYS A 395 -8.34 -12.51 -4.12
CA LYS A 395 -7.88 -13.42 -5.21
C LYS A 395 -8.84 -14.55 -5.59
N ASN A 396 -9.69 -14.99 -4.66
CA ASN A 396 -10.67 -16.07 -4.86
C ASN A 396 -12.12 -15.58 -4.70
N ALA A 397 -12.35 -14.27 -4.77
CA ALA A 397 -13.68 -13.69 -4.62
C ALA A 397 -14.59 -14.15 -5.77
N VAL A 398 -15.82 -14.54 -5.41
CA VAL A 398 -16.92 -14.73 -6.36
C VAL A 398 -17.83 -13.51 -6.22
N ALA A 399 -17.71 -12.57 -7.16
CA ALA A 399 -18.40 -11.28 -7.07
C ALA A 399 -19.92 -11.45 -6.94
N GLU A 400 -20.51 -12.38 -7.68
CA GLU A 400 -21.94 -12.72 -7.64
C GLU A 400 -22.39 -13.16 -6.23
N ALA A 401 -21.57 -13.96 -5.54
CA ALA A 401 -21.88 -14.41 -4.18
C ALA A 401 -21.83 -13.25 -3.18
N ILE A 402 -20.86 -12.35 -3.33
CA ILE A 402 -20.73 -11.15 -2.48
C ILE A 402 -21.88 -10.17 -2.73
N ILE A 403 -22.26 -9.96 -3.99
CA ILE A 403 -23.40 -9.12 -4.37
C ILE A 403 -24.68 -9.62 -3.69
N LYS A 404 -24.92 -10.94 -3.75
CA LYS A 404 -26.08 -11.57 -3.11
C LYS A 404 -26.02 -11.45 -1.57
N ASP A 405 -24.86 -11.68 -0.97
CA ASP A 405 -24.66 -11.63 0.48
C ASP A 405 -24.87 -10.22 1.06
N MET A 406 -24.42 -9.18 0.36
CA MET A 406 -24.49 -7.80 0.84
C MET A 406 -25.74 -7.04 0.42
N ASP A 407 -26.55 -7.62 -0.48
CA ASP A 407 -27.60 -6.91 -1.23
C ASP A 407 -27.07 -5.54 -1.73
N TYR A 408 -25.99 -5.62 -2.51
CA TYR A 408 -25.20 -4.47 -2.94
C TYR A 408 -24.42 -4.78 -4.21
N SER A 409 -24.23 -3.78 -5.08
CA SER A 409 -23.66 -3.98 -6.40
C SER A 409 -22.61 -2.93 -6.77
N PHE A 410 -21.89 -3.17 -7.86
CA PHE A 410 -20.99 -2.17 -8.43
C PHE A 410 -21.73 -0.92 -8.93
N ILE A 411 -23.05 -1.01 -9.19
CA ILE A 411 -23.88 0.13 -9.59
C ILE A 411 -24.02 1.12 -8.42
N ASP A 412 -24.19 0.61 -7.20
CA ASP A 412 -24.30 1.42 -5.99
C ASP A 412 -22.98 2.16 -5.71
N VAL A 413 -21.86 1.45 -5.83
CA VAL A 413 -20.52 2.05 -5.72
C VAL A 413 -20.29 3.11 -6.80
N TYR A 414 -20.67 2.83 -8.04
CA TYR A 414 -20.51 3.79 -9.15
C TYR A 414 -21.31 5.06 -8.90
N GLN A 415 -22.55 4.92 -8.43
CA GLN A 415 -23.40 6.05 -8.08
C GLN A 415 -22.79 6.87 -6.94
N GLU A 416 -22.31 6.22 -5.87
CA GLU A 416 -21.61 6.90 -4.78
C GLU A 416 -20.37 7.66 -5.28
N ILE A 417 -19.56 7.05 -6.16
CA ILE A 417 -18.41 7.71 -6.78
C ILE A 417 -18.86 8.95 -7.56
N LEU A 418 -19.92 8.88 -8.37
CA LEU A 418 -20.45 10.04 -9.09
C LEU A 418 -20.87 11.17 -8.14
N ASP A 419 -21.56 10.84 -7.05
CA ASP A 419 -22.03 11.81 -6.07
C ASP A 419 -20.85 12.49 -5.35
N LEU A 420 -19.84 11.71 -4.98
CA LEU A 420 -18.60 12.23 -4.40
C LEU A 420 -17.83 13.09 -5.40
N MET A 421 -17.72 12.67 -6.66
CA MET A 421 -17.06 13.45 -7.72
C MET A 421 -17.72 14.80 -7.90
N ASN A 422 -19.05 14.84 -7.99
CA ASN A 422 -19.80 16.08 -8.15
C ASN A 422 -19.59 17.05 -6.97
N LYS A 423 -19.46 16.51 -5.74
CA LYS A 423 -19.36 17.31 -4.52
C LYS A 423 -17.93 17.75 -4.17
N TYR A 424 -16.95 16.87 -4.31
CA TYR A 424 -15.61 17.05 -3.75
C TYR A 424 -14.49 17.12 -4.81
N TYR A 425 -14.79 16.86 -6.09
CA TYR A 425 -13.80 16.83 -7.17
C TYR A 425 -14.15 17.81 -8.31
N PRO A 426 -14.27 19.12 -8.04
CA PRO A 426 -14.70 20.08 -9.05
C PRO A 426 -13.74 20.17 -10.26
N PHE A 427 -12.44 19.90 -10.06
CA PHE A 427 -11.47 19.77 -11.16
C PHE A 427 -11.79 18.65 -12.16
N TYR A 428 -12.55 17.64 -11.73
CA TYR A 428 -12.97 16.49 -12.53
C TYR A 428 -14.38 16.65 -13.09
N LYS A 429 -14.98 17.84 -13.07
CA LYS A 429 -16.37 18.10 -13.54
C LYS A 429 -16.65 17.53 -14.94
N ASN A 430 -15.72 17.71 -15.89
CA ASN A 430 -15.89 17.17 -17.25
C ASN A 430 -15.83 15.63 -17.28
N ASP A 431 -15.00 15.04 -16.43
CA ASP A 431 -14.90 13.58 -16.33
C ASP A 431 -16.14 13.01 -15.65
N TYR A 432 -16.67 13.68 -14.61
CA TYR A 432 -17.96 13.37 -14.00
C TYR A 432 -19.08 13.31 -15.03
N TYR A 433 -19.24 14.32 -15.90
CA TYR A 433 -20.31 14.29 -16.90
C TYR A 433 -20.12 13.17 -17.93
N LYS A 434 -18.88 12.86 -18.33
CA LYS A 434 -18.62 11.69 -19.20
C LYS A 434 -19.05 10.40 -18.52
N LEU A 435 -18.69 10.20 -17.26
CA LEU A 435 -19.06 9.02 -16.48
C LEU A 435 -20.59 8.94 -16.26
N LYS A 436 -21.23 10.06 -15.94
CA LYS A 436 -22.68 10.15 -15.78
C LYS A 436 -23.43 9.79 -17.07
N ASN A 437 -22.99 10.31 -18.21
CA ASN A 437 -23.62 10.03 -19.50
C ASN A 437 -23.47 8.56 -19.93
N ASN A 438 -22.42 7.87 -19.46
CA ASN A 438 -22.20 6.45 -19.73
C ASN A 438 -22.72 5.53 -18.59
N PHE A 439 -23.50 6.05 -17.64
CA PHE A 439 -23.99 5.26 -16.49
C PHE A 439 -24.89 4.09 -16.92
N LEU A 440 -25.78 4.29 -17.89
CA LEU A 440 -26.63 3.21 -18.40
C LEU A 440 -25.82 2.10 -19.08
N ILE A 441 -24.75 2.49 -19.79
CA ILE A 441 -23.80 1.54 -20.41
C ILE A 441 -23.10 0.71 -19.32
N PHE A 442 -22.68 1.36 -18.22
CA PHE A 442 -22.08 0.66 -17.07
C PHE A 442 -23.04 -0.35 -16.45
N LYS A 443 -24.30 0.05 -16.23
CA LYS A 443 -25.34 -0.83 -15.67
C LYS A 443 -25.55 -2.10 -16.50
N ASN A 444 -25.41 -2.01 -17.82
CA ASN A 444 -25.60 -3.12 -18.75
C ASN A 444 -24.32 -3.95 -19.01
N CYS A 445 -23.17 -3.57 -18.43
CA CYS A 445 -21.95 -4.36 -18.54
C CYS A 445 -22.01 -5.64 -17.71
N SER A 446 -21.20 -6.65 -18.08
CA SER A 446 -20.98 -7.81 -17.22
C SER A 446 -20.35 -7.40 -15.89
N ILE A 447 -20.56 -8.18 -14.83
CA ILE A 447 -20.03 -7.93 -13.48
C ILE A 447 -18.50 -7.75 -13.52
N ASN A 448 -17.80 -8.58 -14.28
CA ASN A 448 -16.35 -8.45 -14.46
C ASN A 448 -15.97 -7.10 -15.12
N LYS A 449 -16.67 -6.69 -16.17
CA LYS A 449 -16.42 -5.40 -16.83
C LYS A 449 -16.75 -4.22 -15.90
N GLN A 450 -17.79 -4.32 -15.07
CA GLN A 450 -18.11 -3.32 -14.04
C GLN A 450 -16.98 -3.18 -13.01
N LEU A 451 -16.47 -4.31 -12.48
CA LEU A 451 -15.32 -4.33 -11.56
C LEU A 451 -14.10 -3.64 -12.19
N LEU A 452 -13.74 -4.01 -13.43
CA LEU A 452 -12.59 -3.43 -14.12
C LEU A 452 -12.76 -1.92 -14.33
N ILE A 453 -13.97 -1.45 -14.66
CA ILE A 453 -14.25 -0.01 -14.79
C ILE A 453 -14.08 0.68 -13.44
N ILE A 454 -14.65 0.15 -12.35
CA ILE A 454 -14.50 0.70 -11.01
C ILE A 454 -13.02 0.78 -10.61
N ASP A 455 -12.24 -0.27 -10.88
CA ASP A 455 -10.79 -0.26 -10.64
C ASP A 455 -10.10 0.92 -11.36
N GLN A 456 -10.46 1.19 -12.63
CA GLN A 456 -9.92 2.35 -13.35
C GLN A 456 -10.38 3.69 -12.76
N LEU A 457 -11.61 3.77 -12.22
CA LEU A 457 -12.10 4.97 -11.56
C LEU A 457 -11.39 5.23 -10.23
N LEU A 458 -11.15 4.18 -9.43
CA LEU A 458 -10.36 4.28 -8.21
C LEU A 458 -8.94 4.78 -8.51
N ILE A 459 -8.31 4.28 -9.59
CA ILE A 459 -7.00 4.76 -10.05
C ILE A 459 -7.07 6.24 -10.44
N THR A 460 -8.09 6.67 -11.17
CA THR A 460 -8.27 8.07 -11.59
C THR A 460 -8.48 9.03 -10.41
N LEU A 461 -9.21 8.60 -9.38
CA LEU A 461 -9.56 9.42 -8.22
C LEU A 461 -8.61 9.26 -7.04
N HIS A 462 -7.59 8.40 -7.15
CA HIS A 462 -6.57 8.27 -6.14
C HIS A 462 -5.81 9.58 -5.97
N ALA A 463 -5.32 9.88 -4.76
CA ALA A 463 -4.63 11.13 -4.46
C ALA A 463 -3.16 11.14 -4.94
N ASN A 464 -2.93 10.77 -6.19
CA ASN A 464 -1.62 10.73 -6.83
C ASN A 464 -1.71 11.05 -8.34
N GLY A 465 -0.61 10.81 -9.07
CA GLY A 465 -0.52 11.07 -10.51
C GLY A 465 -1.00 9.96 -11.44
N SER A 466 -1.60 8.91 -10.89
CA SER A 466 -2.10 7.77 -11.67
C SER A 466 -3.34 8.16 -12.45
N ASN A 467 -3.55 7.51 -13.59
CA ASN A 467 -4.67 7.79 -14.48
C ASN A 467 -5.28 6.47 -14.93
N GLY A 468 -6.61 6.40 -15.03
CA GLY A 468 -7.31 5.23 -15.53
C GLY A 468 -7.21 5.08 -17.05
N ASN A 469 -7.29 3.85 -17.53
CA ASN A 469 -7.35 3.51 -18.95
C ASN A 469 -8.72 2.92 -19.29
N LEU A 470 -9.67 3.80 -19.63
CA LEU A 470 -11.03 3.43 -20.01
C LEU A 470 -11.15 3.03 -21.48
N LYS A 471 -10.20 3.46 -22.32
CA LYS A 471 -10.11 3.04 -23.73
C LYS A 471 -9.95 1.54 -23.86
N LYS A 472 -9.03 0.94 -23.09
CA LYS A 472 -8.76 -0.51 -23.11
C LYS A 472 -10.00 -1.33 -22.74
N LEU A 473 -10.92 -0.76 -21.97
CA LEU A 473 -12.15 -1.40 -21.55
C LEU A 473 -13.32 -1.16 -22.52
N GLU A 474 -13.12 -0.37 -23.59
CA GLU A 474 -14.18 0.00 -24.54
C GLU A 474 -15.42 0.52 -23.78
N TYR A 475 -15.20 1.45 -22.86
CA TYR A 475 -16.25 1.96 -21.99
C TYR A 475 -17.02 3.10 -22.66
N GLY A 476 -18.08 2.73 -23.38
CA GLY A 476 -18.97 3.66 -24.06
C GLY A 476 -18.20 4.57 -25.03
N ASN A 477 -18.44 5.88 -24.96
CA ASN A 477 -17.74 6.85 -25.83
C ASN A 477 -16.42 7.40 -25.23
N ILE A 478 -15.92 6.83 -24.14
CA ILE A 478 -14.73 7.33 -23.44
C ILE A 478 -13.45 6.70 -24.04
N ASN A 479 -12.88 7.38 -25.04
CA ASN A 479 -11.63 6.99 -25.69
C ASN A 479 -10.41 7.65 -25.01
N SER A 480 -10.08 7.25 -23.77
CA SER A 480 -8.92 7.78 -23.05
C SER A 480 -8.08 6.69 -22.36
N GLU A 481 -6.78 6.68 -22.67
CA GLU A 481 -5.77 5.82 -22.01
C GLU A 481 -5.22 6.44 -20.71
N ARG A 482 -5.53 7.72 -20.48
CA ARG A 482 -5.06 8.52 -19.34
C ARG A 482 -6.22 9.35 -18.78
N PHE A 483 -7.34 8.69 -18.53
CA PHE A 483 -8.55 9.31 -18.00
C PHE A 483 -8.29 9.96 -16.64
N GLY A 484 -8.74 11.21 -16.48
CA GLY A 484 -8.45 12.03 -15.31
C GLY A 484 -7.14 12.83 -15.37
N ARG A 485 -6.24 12.55 -16.32
CA ARG A 485 -5.02 13.34 -16.49
C ARG A 485 -5.36 14.76 -16.94
N LYS A 486 -4.84 15.77 -16.26
CA LYS A 486 -4.99 17.18 -16.64
C LYS A 486 -3.63 17.84 -16.88
N ASN A 487 -3.59 18.70 -17.88
CA ASN A 487 -2.44 19.55 -18.18
C ASN A 487 -2.70 20.96 -17.65
N LYS A 488 -1.67 21.64 -17.14
CA LYS A 488 -1.77 22.97 -16.51
C LYS A 488 -2.11 24.14 -17.41
N LYS A 489 -2.21 23.95 -18.73
CA LYS A 489 -2.19 25.06 -19.70
C LYS A 489 -3.25 26.15 -19.43
N ASN A 490 -4.34 25.83 -18.70
CA ASN A 490 -5.41 26.76 -18.35
C ASN A 490 -5.77 26.76 -16.85
N TYR A 491 -4.85 26.42 -15.93
CA TYR A 491 -5.13 26.58 -14.50
C TYR A 491 -5.13 28.06 -14.14
N ASP A 492 -6.23 28.56 -13.60
CA ASP A 492 -6.30 29.92 -13.05
C ASP A 492 -5.70 29.92 -11.65
N TRP A 493 -4.65 30.72 -11.47
CA TRP A 493 -3.95 30.86 -10.18
C TRP A 493 -4.56 31.95 -9.31
N SER A 494 -5.50 32.73 -9.84
CA SER A 494 -6.26 33.71 -9.08
C SER A 494 -7.03 33.00 -7.95
N ASP A 495 -7.06 33.61 -6.78
CA ASP A 495 -7.71 33.07 -5.57
C ASP A 495 -7.28 31.65 -5.18
N THR A 496 -6.04 31.29 -5.50
CA THR A 496 -5.45 29.97 -5.16
C THR A 496 -4.61 30.07 -3.90
N TYR A 497 -4.89 29.19 -2.95
CA TYR A 497 -4.08 29.00 -1.74
C TYR A 497 -2.97 27.99 -1.99
N PHE A 498 -1.74 28.38 -1.67
CA PHE A 498 -0.61 27.46 -1.48
C PHE A 498 -0.58 27.01 -0.02
N ILE A 499 -0.66 25.69 0.20
CA ILE A 499 -0.77 25.09 1.53
C ILE A 499 0.55 24.45 1.93
N TYR A 500 1.20 25.00 2.94
CA TYR A 500 2.45 24.50 3.51
C TYR A 500 2.13 23.75 4.80
N ALA A 501 2.18 22.43 4.75
CA ALA A 501 1.87 21.56 5.88
C ALA A 501 3.15 21.09 6.60
N SER A 502 3.07 21.00 7.93
CA SER A 502 4.03 20.23 8.75
C SER A 502 4.04 18.75 8.37
N PRO A 503 5.08 17.96 8.75
CA PRO A 503 5.16 16.53 8.41
C PRO A 503 3.97 15.69 8.86
N THR A 504 3.25 16.09 9.91
CA THR A 504 2.05 15.41 10.42
C THR A 504 0.74 15.97 9.85
N GLY A 505 0.80 17.11 9.15
CA GLY A 505 -0.38 17.83 8.66
C GLY A 505 -1.20 18.54 9.73
N LEU A 506 -0.73 18.58 10.99
CA LEU A 506 -1.45 19.25 12.09
C LEU A 506 -1.38 20.77 11.97
N PHE A 507 -0.22 21.30 11.56
CA PHE A 507 -0.03 22.71 11.29
C PHE A 507 0.01 22.96 9.78
N GLU A 508 -0.77 23.95 9.33
CA GLU A 508 -0.79 24.44 7.95
C GLU A 508 -0.59 25.96 7.92
N LYS A 509 0.30 26.45 7.05
CA LYS A 509 0.35 27.85 6.63
C LYS A 509 -0.25 27.96 5.24
N ARG A 510 -1.17 28.91 5.04
CA ARG A 510 -1.83 29.14 3.75
C ARG A 510 -1.44 30.50 3.19
N VAL A 511 -1.00 30.53 1.94
CA VAL A 511 -0.62 31.75 1.22
C VAL A 511 -1.56 31.92 0.03
N LEU A 512 -2.37 32.98 0.05
CA LEU A 512 -3.31 33.30 -1.03
C LEU A 512 -2.60 34.06 -2.14
N ILE A 513 -2.75 33.58 -3.37
CA ILE A 513 -2.38 34.33 -4.58
C ILE A 513 -3.61 35.12 -5.03
N LYS A 514 -3.47 36.44 -5.09
CA LYS A 514 -4.50 37.38 -5.54
C LYS A 514 -4.29 37.80 -6.99
#